data_AF-A0A9R1T2V8-F1
#
_entry.id   AF-A0A9R1T2V8-F1
#
_cell.length_a   1.000
_cell.length_b   1.000
_cell.length_c   1.000
_cell.angle_alpha   90.00
_cell.angle_beta   90.00
_cell.angle_gamma   90.00
#
_symmetry.space_group_name_H-M   'P 1'
#
loop_
_entity.id
_entity.type
_entity.pdbx_description
1 polymer ?
#
loop_
_entity_poly.entity_id
_entity_poly.type
_entity_poly.pdbx_seq_one_letter_code
_entity_poly.pdbx_strand_id
1 'polypeptide(L)'
;MDESLMDMFETINVTQGFFSEIPWVRSVALKYMNLQGESPFRRSVFLETVRLIGNRLEEIPQDLLWGINNLRTLKIQYQNIKSLSPASFTKITSYLDKEISLESVNLTTIEPGTFAKFDYLKTLSLAFNKLQVLTADMFKGLERLQILRLNSNQINMIQPATFDGVINIHELLLESNKLTSLPDGCFVKLDSLEVLNLDVDWTPFDIIGRARSLFTETYWLKHIKPVLDEFRQLQ
;
A
#
# COMPACT_ATOMS: atom_id res chain seq x y z
N MET A 1 -17.35 4.38 -18.53
CA MET A 1 -16.67 5.36 -19.41
C MET A 1 -16.42 4.63 -20.71
N ASP A 2 -16.91 5.18 -21.81
CA ASP A 2 -17.02 4.52 -23.12
C ASP A 2 -15.63 4.05 -23.63
N GLU A 3 -15.50 2.77 -23.97
CA GLU A 3 -14.25 2.19 -24.51
C GLU A 3 -13.83 2.87 -25.83
N SER A 4 -14.80 3.40 -26.58
CA SER A 4 -14.54 4.06 -27.88
C SER A 4 -13.84 5.42 -27.77
N LEU A 5 -13.85 6.06 -26.58
CA LEU A 5 -13.13 7.31 -26.32
C LEU A 5 -11.71 7.07 -25.77
N MET A 6 -11.38 5.84 -25.32
CA MET A 6 -10.04 5.52 -24.81
C MET A 6 -8.99 5.32 -25.90
N ASP A 7 -9.39 4.95 -27.11
CA ASP A 7 -8.47 4.75 -28.24
C ASP A 7 -8.10 6.06 -28.97
N MET A 8 -8.58 7.20 -28.45
CA MET A 8 -8.32 8.55 -28.98
C MET A 8 -7.17 9.30 -28.29
N PHE A 9 -6.47 8.68 -27.33
CA PHE A 9 -5.29 9.31 -26.73
C PHE A 9 -4.06 9.02 -27.58
N GLU A 10 -3.49 10.09 -28.15
CA GLU A 10 -2.24 10.09 -28.88
C GLU A 10 -1.18 9.23 -28.16
N THR A 11 -0.59 8.30 -28.90
CA THR A 11 0.56 7.51 -28.45
C THR A 11 1.74 8.45 -28.20
N ILE A 12 1.83 9.03 -27.00
CA ILE A 12 3.06 9.67 -26.55
C ILE A 12 4.00 8.54 -26.17
N ASN A 13 4.78 8.10 -27.15
CA ASN A 13 5.94 7.28 -26.91
C ASN A 13 6.90 8.15 -26.09
N VAL A 14 7.16 7.80 -24.83
CA VAL A 14 8.04 8.60 -23.93
C VAL A 14 9.51 8.50 -24.35
N THR A 15 9.77 8.14 -25.62
CA THR A 15 11.08 7.93 -26.19
C THR A 15 11.76 9.26 -26.49
N GLN A 16 12.70 9.57 -25.58
CA GLN A 16 13.86 10.47 -25.66
C GLN A 16 13.63 11.99 -25.68
N GLY A 17 14.26 12.67 -24.73
CA GLY A 17 14.54 14.12 -24.78
C GLY A 17 13.66 15.00 -23.90
N PHE A 18 12.34 14.78 -23.88
CA PHE A 18 11.40 15.71 -23.22
C PHE A 18 11.77 16.02 -21.76
N PHE A 19 11.97 14.98 -20.94
CA PHE A 19 12.27 15.17 -19.52
C PHE A 19 13.70 15.66 -19.25
N SER A 20 14.59 15.63 -20.26
CA SER A 20 15.94 16.18 -20.13
C SER A 20 15.98 17.70 -20.20
N GLU A 21 14.99 18.33 -20.82
CA GLU A 21 14.86 19.80 -20.92
C GLU A 21 14.23 20.42 -19.66
N ILE A 22 13.60 19.59 -18.82
CA ILE A 22 12.92 20.00 -17.58
C ILE A 22 13.50 19.28 -16.35
N PRO A 23 14.82 19.37 -16.09
CA PRO A 23 15.48 18.59 -15.03
C PRO A 23 15.01 18.96 -13.61
N TRP A 24 14.37 20.11 -13.45
CA TRP A 24 13.85 20.66 -12.20
C TRP A 24 12.48 20.11 -11.77
N VAL A 25 11.83 19.29 -12.61
CA VAL A 25 10.54 18.69 -12.28
C VAL A 25 10.65 17.77 -11.07
N ARG A 26 9.79 17.99 -10.07
CA ARG A 26 9.71 17.17 -8.84
C ARG A 26 8.65 16.10 -8.87
N SER A 27 7.60 16.29 -9.66
CA SER A 27 6.50 15.33 -9.77
C SER A 27 6.08 15.19 -11.21
N VAL A 28 5.89 13.95 -11.64
CA VAL A 28 5.31 13.61 -12.93
C VAL A 28 4.11 12.69 -12.75
N ALA A 29 3.09 12.88 -13.58
CA ALA A 29 1.97 11.96 -13.70
C ALA A 29 1.83 11.54 -15.17
N LEU A 30 1.99 10.26 -15.43
CA LEU A 30 1.84 9.64 -16.75
C LEU A 30 0.53 8.87 -16.73
N LYS A 31 -0.46 9.36 -17.49
CA LYS A 31 -1.82 8.83 -17.49
C LYS A 31 -2.22 8.38 -18.89
N TYR A 32 -2.76 7.17 -18.99
CA TYR A 32 -3.30 6.62 -20.24
C TYR A 32 -2.28 6.64 -21.40
N MET A 33 -1.01 6.39 -21.08
CA MET A 33 0.10 6.33 -22.03
C MET A 33 0.57 4.89 -22.20
N ASN A 34 1.09 4.56 -23.40
CA ASN A 34 1.83 3.32 -23.62
C ASN A 34 3.29 3.53 -23.20
N LEU A 35 3.66 3.02 -22.02
CA LEU A 35 4.99 3.23 -21.44
C LEU A 35 5.93 2.09 -21.84
N GLN A 36 6.85 2.36 -22.77
CA GLN A 36 7.86 1.42 -23.23
C GLN A 36 9.23 2.11 -23.37
N GLY A 37 10.31 1.33 -23.32
CA GLY A 37 11.68 1.80 -23.53
C GLY A 37 12.43 2.19 -22.25
N GLU A 38 13.58 2.86 -22.44
CA GLU A 38 14.46 3.27 -21.35
C GLU A 38 13.87 4.40 -20.49
N SER A 39 14.38 4.55 -19.26
CA SER A 39 14.02 5.67 -18.40
C SER A 39 14.31 7.03 -19.05
N PRO A 40 13.30 7.89 -19.23
CA PRO A 40 13.49 9.26 -19.68
C PRO A 40 13.96 10.17 -18.52
N PHE A 41 13.98 9.66 -17.30
CA PHE A 41 14.17 10.45 -16.07
C PHE A 41 15.60 10.42 -15.52
N ARG A 42 16.55 9.80 -16.23
CA ARG A 42 17.94 9.65 -15.76
C ARG A 42 18.63 10.97 -15.39
N ARG A 43 18.21 12.08 -16.00
CA ARG A 43 18.73 13.44 -15.72
C ARG A 43 17.83 14.26 -14.78
N SER A 44 16.67 13.73 -14.40
CA SER A 44 15.70 14.42 -13.54
C SER A 44 16.09 14.26 -12.08
N VAL A 45 17.19 14.92 -11.69
CA VAL A 45 17.78 14.80 -10.34
C VAL A 45 16.86 15.31 -9.23
N PHE A 46 15.85 16.10 -9.53
CA PHE A 46 14.88 16.58 -8.55
C PHE A 46 13.58 15.78 -8.51
N LEU A 47 13.43 14.75 -9.36
CA LEU A 47 12.19 13.99 -9.45
C LEU A 47 11.97 13.15 -8.19
N GLU A 48 10.96 13.55 -7.40
CA GLU A 48 10.57 12.92 -6.15
C GLU A 48 9.33 12.05 -6.27
N THR A 49 8.46 12.32 -7.24
CA THR A 49 7.15 11.67 -7.33
C THR A 49 6.86 11.21 -8.76
N VAL A 50 6.57 9.91 -8.91
CA VAL A 50 6.07 9.34 -10.15
C VAL A 50 4.69 8.76 -9.91
N ARG A 51 3.72 9.16 -10.74
CA ARG A 51 2.37 8.61 -10.75
C ARG A 51 2.09 7.96 -12.10
N LEU A 52 1.74 6.68 -12.11
CA LEU A 52 1.39 5.91 -13.29
C LEU A 52 -0.09 5.51 -13.17
N ILE A 53 -0.92 5.97 -14.10
CA ILE A 53 -2.38 5.81 -14.01
C ILE A 53 -2.92 5.29 -15.35
N GLY A 54 -3.57 4.14 -15.35
CA GLY A 54 -4.28 3.68 -16.55
C GLY A 54 -3.39 3.36 -17.76
N ASN A 55 -2.10 3.09 -17.55
CA ASN A 55 -1.12 2.83 -18.62
C ASN A 55 -1.10 1.36 -19.10
N ARG A 56 -2.16 0.59 -18.83
CA ARG A 56 -2.30 -0.84 -19.16
C ARG A 56 -1.10 -1.76 -18.77
N LEU A 57 -0.32 -1.38 -17.75
CA LEU A 57 0.83 -2.13 -17.24
C LEU A 57 0.42 -3.46 -16.59
N GLU A 58 1.15 -4.52 -16.89
CA GLU A 58 1.02 -5.84 -16.25
C GLU A 58 2.08 -6.09 -15.17
N GLU A 59 3.12 -5.27 -15.14
CA GLU A 59 4.18 -5.28 -14.13
C GLU A 59 4.64 -3.85 -13.79
N ILE A 60 5.46 -3.73 -12.74
CA ILE A 60 6.13 -2.47 -12.42
C ILE A 60 7.14 -2.16 -13.55
N PRO A 61 7.07 -0.99 -14.23
CA PRO A 61 7.94 -0.69 -15.36
C PRO A 61 9.33 -0.30 -14.87
N GLN A 62 10.12 -1.31 -14.52
CA GLN A 62 11.42 -1.16 -13.88
C GLN A 62 12.41 -0.34 -14.73
N ASP A 63 12.40 -0.52 -16.05
CA ASP A 63 13.26 0.22 -16.96
C ASP A 63 12.92 1.71 -17.06
N LEU A 64 11.63 2.05 -16.91
CA LEU A 64 11.17 3.44 -16.85
C LEU A 64 11.62 4.12 -15.56
N LEU A 65 11.57 3.39 -14.44
CA LEU A 65 11.90 3.90 -13.11
C LEU A 65 13.42 3.84 -12.79
N TRP A 66 14.20 3.16 -13.62
CA TRP A 66 15.63 3.00 -13.43
C TRP A 66 16.37 4.34 -13.55
N GLY A 67 17.33 4.59 -12.65
CA GLY A 67 18.17 5.78 -12.67
C GLY A 67 17.52 7.04 -12.10
N ILE A 68 16.27 6.98 -11.62
CA ILE A 68 15.72 8.01 -10.74
C ILE A 68 16.36 7.81 -9.37
N ASN A 69 17.12 8.80 -8.89
CA ASN A 69 17.92 8.68 -7.66
C ASN A 69 17.26 9.30 -6.42
N ASN A 70 16.27 10.19 -6.62
CA ASN A 70 15.61 10.93 -5.54
C ASN A 70 14.10 10.63 -5.47
N LEU A 71 13.66 9.47 -5.96
CA LEU A 71 12.25 9.08 -5.92
C LEU A 71 11.85 8.78 -4.47
N ARG A 72 10.86 9.51 -3.97
CA ARG A 72 10.33 9.38 -2.60
C ARG A 72 8.92 8.79 -2.58
N THR A 73 8.16 9.04 -3.66
CA THR A 73 6.78 8.60 -3.81
C THR A 73 6.56 7.91 -5.16
N LEU A 74 6.06 6.69 -5.13
CA LEU A 74 5.61 5.94 -6.30
C LEU A 74 4.13 5.61 -6.14
N LYS A 75 3.28 6.10 -7.05
CA LYS A 75 1.87 5.71 -7.10
C LYS A 75 1.55 5.06 -8.43
N ILE A 76 0.92 3.90 -8.38
CA ILE A 76 0.51 3.13 -9.54
C ILE A 76 -0.95 2.77 -9.34
N GLN A 77 -1.80 3.22 -10.25
CA GLN A 77 -3.24 3.08 -10.14
C GLN A 77 -3.88 2.64 -11.46
N TYR A 78 -4.97 1.87 -11.35
CA TYR A 78 -5.74 1.40 -12.51
C TYR A 78 -4.85 0.67 -13.53
N GLN A 79 -4.11 -0.33 -13.04
CA GLN A 79 -3.26 -1.21 -13.84
C GLN A 79 -3.70 -2.68 -13.73
N ASN A 80 -2.96 -3.61 -14.34
CA ASN A 80 -3.26 -5.05 -14.31
C ASN A 80 -2.08 -5.87 -13.74
N ILE A 81 -1.49 -5.39 -12.65
CA ILE A 81 -0.38 -6.02 -11.94
C ILE A 81 -0.93 -7.04 -10.94
N LYS A 82 -0.85 -8.33 -11.29
CA LYS A 82 -1.47 -9.41 -10.52
C LYS A 82 -0.62 -9.89 -9.34
N SER A 83 0.69 -9.78 -9.44
CA SER A 83 1.63 -10.26 -8.43
C SER A 83 2.80 -9.31 -8.24
N LEU A 84 3.37 -9.34 -7.04
CA LEU A 84 4.62 -8.66 -6.72
C LEU A 84 5.58 -9.63 -6.06
N SER A 85 6.86 -9.46 -6.39
CA SER A 85 7.98 -10.15 -5.79
C SER A 85 9.13 -9.18 -5.51
N PRO A 86 10.17 -9.58 -4.77
CA PRO A 86 11.39 -8.77 -4.66
C PRO A 86 11.95 -8.34 -6.03
N ALA A 87 11.79 -9.19 -7.05
CA ALA A 87 12.22 -8.92 -8.42
C ALA A 87 11.50 -7.73 -9.06
N SER A 88 10.24 -7.46 -8.69
CA SER A 88 9.41 -6.35 -9.22
C SER A 88 10.01 -4.97 -8.96
N PHE A 89 10.91 -4.85 -7.98
CA PHE A 89 11.49 -3.58 -7.58
C PHE A 89 13.00 -3.50 -7.81
N THR A 90 13.66 -4.53 -8.35
CA THR A 90 15.14 -4.63 -8.39
C THR A 90 15.84 -3.43 -9.01
N LYS A 91 15.33 -2.87 -10.12
CA LYS A 91 15.95 -1.70 -10.77
C LYS A 91 15.64 -0.35 -10.12
N ILE A 92 14.72 -0.30 -9.15
CA ILE A 92 14.42 0.93 -8.41
C ILE A 92 15.49 1.12 -7.32
N THR A 93 16.46 2.01 -7.57
CA THR A 93 17.59 2.27 -6.67
C THR A 93 17.35 3.40 -5.67
N SER A 94 16.22 4.11 -5.80
CA SER A 94 15.85 5.20 -4.88
C SER A 94 15.40 4.71 -3.50
N TYR A 95 15.67 5.54 -2.49
CA TYR A 95 15.18 5.38 -1.13
C TYR A 95 13.76 5.93 -1.01
N LEU A 96 12.76 5.12 -1.35
CA LEU A 96 11.34 5.47 -1.20
C LEU A 96 10.99 5.62 0.29
N ASP A 97 11.06 6.85 0.79
CA ASP A 97 10.88 7.21 2.20
C ASP A 97 9.54 7.89 2.50
N LYS A 98 8.70 8.13 1.50
CA LYS A 98 7.36 8.71 1.69
C LYS A 98 6.29 7.65 1.48
N GLU A 99 6.05 7.23 0.25
CA GLU A 99 4.86 6.45 -0.08
C GLU A 99 5.04 5.52 -1.28
N ILE A 100 4.56 4.30 -1.13
CA ILE A 100 4.28 3.38 -2.22
C ILE A 100 2.77 3.13 -2.20
N SER A 101 2.10 3.49 -3.29
CA SER A 101 0.66 3.24 -3.47
C SER A 101 0.45 2.42 -4.73
N LEU A 102 -0.17 1.26 -4.57
CA LEU A 102 -0.47 0.27 -5.62
C LEU A 102 -1.97 -0.03 -5.55
N GLU A 103 -2.82 0.94 -5.90
CA GLU A 103 -4.26 0.83 -5.72
C GLU A 103 -4.97 0.46 -7.02
N SER A 104 -5.99 -0.40 -6.95
CA SER A 104 -6.74 -0.81 -8.17
C SER A 104 -5.83 -1.38 -9.26
N VAL A 105 -4.83 -2.19 -8.88
CA VAL A 105 -3.92 -2.84 -9.85
C VAL A 105 -4.25 -4.30 -10.09
N ASN A 106 -5.34 -4.83 -9.51
CA ASN A 106 -5.71 -6.26 -9.54
C ASN A 106 -4.73 -7.19 -8.80
N LEU A 107 -4.02 -6.67 -7.80
CA LEU A 107 -3.03 -7.45 -7.06
C LEU A 107 -3.70 -8.60 -6.29
N THR A 108 -3.24 -9.83 -6.51
CA THR A 108 -3.72 -11.05 -5.84
C THR A 108 -2.69 -11.68 -4.91
N THR A 109 -1.39 -11.51 -5.20
CA THR A 109 -0.31 -12.14 -4.44
C THR A 109 0.86 -11.19 -4.24
N ILE A 110 1.51 -11.29 -3.08
CA ILE A 110 2.74 -10.58 -2.74
C ILE A 110 3.68 -11.61 -2.12
N GLU A 111 4.85 -11.81 -2.72
CA GLU A 111 5.83 -12.73 -2.19
C GLU A 111 6.52 -12.16 -0.94
N PRO A 112 6.95 -13.00 0.02
CA PRO A 112 7.73 -12.57 1.16
C PRO A 112 8.94 -11.71 0.78
N GLY A 113 9.18 -10.64 1.54
CA GLY A 113 10.33 -9.76 1.33
C GLY A 113 10.20 -8.80 0.14
N THR A 114 9.06 -8.78 -0.56
CA THR A 114 8.80 -7.83 -1.68
C THR A 114 9.12 -6.38 -1.33
N PHE A 115 8.80 -5.96 -0.09
CA PHE A 115 9.02 -4.60 0.38
C PHE A 115 10.22 -4.44 1.33
N ALA A 116 11.01 -5.50 1.57
CA ALA A 116 12.01 -5.51 2.64
C ALA A 116 13.13 -4.47 2.48
N LYS A 117 13.38 -4.00 1.26
CA LYS A 117 14.39 -2.95 0.99
C LYS A 117 13.90 -1.52 1.26
N PHE A 118 12.60 -1.33 1.54
CA PHE A 118 12.00 -0.01 1.76
C PHE A 118 11.87 0.28 3.26
N ASP A 119 12.97 0.12 4.00
CA ASP A 119 13.05 0.27 5.46
C ASP A 119 12.82 1.72 5.96
N TYR A 120 12.80 2.70 5.04
CA TYR A 120 12.45 4.09 5.32
C TYR A 120 11.00 4.45 4.97
N LEU A 121 10.24 3.53 4.38
CA LEU A 121 8.89 3.81 3.88
C LEU A 121 7.95 4.24 5.02
N LYS A 122 7.15 5.28 4.78
CA LYS A 122 6.16 5.78 5.75
C LYS A 122 4.74 5.33 5.46
N THR A 123 4.37 5.27 4.18
CA THR A 123 3.03 4.88 3.76
C THR A 123 3.09 3.76 2.72
N LEU A 124 2.35 2.69 2.98
CA LEU A 124 2.11 1.62 2.02
C LEU A 124 0.60 1.52 1.80
N SER A 125 0.16 1.78 0.58
CA SER A 125 -1.23 1.58 0.18
C SER A 125 -1.34 0.43 -0.81
N LEU A 126 -2.06 -0.59 -0.41
CA LEU A 126 -2.45 -1.75 -1.20
C LEU A 126 -3.98 -1.84 -1.32
N ALA A 127 -4.67 -0.73 -1.10
CA ALA A 127 -6.13 -0.66 -1.11
C ALA A 127 -6.72 -0.96 -2.49
N PHE A 128 -8.00 -1.35 -2.52
CA PHE A 128 -8.73 -1.62 -3.76
C PHE A 128 -8.08 -2.70 -4.64
N ASN A 129 -7.55 -3.77 -4.02
CA ASN A 129 -6.96 -4.91 -4.73
C ASN A 129 -7.78 -6.19 -4.49
N LYS A 130 -7.19 -7.34 -4.78
CA LYS A 130 -7.83 -8.67 -4.69
C LYS A 130 -7.05 -9.60 -3.76
N LEU A 131 -6.33 -9.04 -2.79
CA LEU A 131 -5.60 -9.82 -1.79
C LEU A 131 -6.58 -10.61 -0.93
N GLN A 132 -6.28 -11.89 -0.67
CA GLN A 132 -7.14 -12.79 0.11
C GLN A 132 -6.51 -13.21 1.44
N VAL A 133 -5.18 -13.34 1.48
CA VAL A 133 -4.44 -13.81 2.66
C VAL A 133 -3.27 -12.87 2.93
N LEU A 134 -3.13 -12.44 4.18
CA LEU A 134 -1.92 -11.74 4.63
C LEU A 134 -1.02 -12.73 5.36
N THR A 135 0.25 -12.81 4.95
CA THR A 135 1.23 -13.74 5.49
C THR A 135 2.15 -13.07 6.51
N ALA A 136 2.80 -13.87 7.36
CA ALA A 136 3.68 -13.37 8.42
C ALA A 136 4.83 -12.47 7.90
N ASP A 137 5.39 -12.79 6.73
CA ASP A 137 6.55 -12.10 6.17
C ASP A 137 6.20 -11.02 5.12
N MET A 138 4.91 -10.73 4.89
CA MET A 138 4.47 -9.82 3.83
C MET A 138 4.97 -8.38 4.04
N PHE A 139 5.01 -7.91 5.29
CA PHE A 139 5.41 -6.55 5.66
C PHE A 139 6.71 -6.49 6.45
N LYS A 140 7.51 -7.56 6.42
CA LYS A 140 8.77 -7.65 7.14
C LYS A 140 9.78 -6.62 6.61
N GLY A 141 10.47 -5.95 7.53
CA GLY A 141 11.46 -4.90 7.22
C GLY A 141 10.87 -3.49 7.08
N LEU A 142 9.55 -3.33 7.17
CA LEU A 142 8.88 -2.04 7.13
C LEU A 142 8.77 -1.37 8.51
N GLU A 143 9.87 -1.38 9.27
CA GLU A 143 9.86 -0.97 10.68
C GLU A 143 9.45 0.49 10.87
N ARG A 144 9.72 1.37 9.89
CA ARG A 144 9.39 2.80 9.95
C ARG A 144 8.02 3.15 9.39
N LEU A 145 7.26 2.16 8.92
CA LEU A 145 5.94 2.35 8.33
C LEU A 145 4.97 2.90 9.36
N GLN A 146 4.24 3.95 8.97
CA GLN A 146 3.28 4.65 9.82
C GLN A 146 1.85 4.40 9.36
N ILE A 147 1.63 4.20 8.06
CA ILE A 147 0.29 4.02 7.50
C ILE A 147 0.30 2.78 6.59
N LEU A 148 -0.56 1.82 6.88
CA LEU A 148 -0.81 0.65 6.04
C LEU A 148 -2.29 0.62 5.63
N ARG A 149 -2.54 0.75 4.34
CA ARG A 149 -3.90 0.66 3.78
C ARG A 149 -4.09 -0.65 3.05
N LEU A 150 -4.97 -1.47 3.56
CA LEU A 150 -5.38 -2.78 3.03
C LEU A 150 -6.89 -2.84 2.79
N ASN A 151 -7.58 -1.71 2.92
CA ASN A 151 -9.01 -1.61 2.77
C ASN A 151 -9.47 -1.94 1.35
N SER A 152 -10.72 -2.37 1.22
CA SER A 152 -11.33 -2.73 -0.07
C SER A 152 -10.54 -3.83 -0.80
N ASN A 153 -10.12 -4.86 -0.07
CA ASN A 153 -9.54 -6.08 -0.62
C ASN A 153 -10.53 -7.25 -0.45
N GLN A 154 -10.05 -8.49 -0.55
CA GLN A 154 -10.83 -9.70 -0.33
C GLN A 154 -10.26 -10.53 0.82
N ILE A 155 -9.59 -9.88 1.77
CA ILE A 155 -8.82 -10.53 2.82
C ILE A 155 -9.78 -11.28 3.73
N ASN A 156 -9.63 -12.60 3.78
CA ASN A 156 -10.43 -13.48 4.63
C ASN A 156 -9.60 -14.14 5.74
N MET A 157 -8.27 -14.06 5.63
CA MET A 157 -7.34 -14.66 6.57
C MET A 157 -6.12 -13.77 6.80
N ILE A 158 -5.78 -13.58 8.06
CA ILE A 158 -4.53 -12.96 8.51
C ILE A 158 -3.76 -14.04 9.27
N GLN A 159 -2.49 -14.25 8.93
CA GLN A 159 -1.66 -15.20 9.67
C GLN A 159 -1.18 -14.58 11.00
N PRO A 160 -0.86 -15.41 12.02
CA PRO A 160 -0.14 -14.93 13.18
C PRO A 160 1.13 -14.17 12.77
N ALA A 161 1.49 -13.13 13.52
CA ALA A 161 2.68 -12.30 13.29
C ALA A 161 2.73 -11.52 11.96
N THR A 162 1.66 -11.44 11.17
CA THR A 162 1.60 -10.62 9.93
C THR A 162 2.05 -9.17 10.13
N PHE A 163 1.75 -8.57 11.28
CA PHE A 163 2.06 -7.16 11.55
C PHE A 163 3.31 -6.97 12.40
N ASP A 164 4.06 -8.02 12.72
CA ASP A 164 5.26 -7.94 13.57
C ASP A 164 6.38 -7.09 12.95
N GLY A 165 6.36 -6.91 11.63
CA GLY A 165 7.33 -6.09 10.89
C GLY A 165 7.03 -4.60 10.83
N VAL A 166 5.86 -4.15 11.29
CA VAL A 166 5.38 -2.75 11.18
C VAL A 166 5.14 -2.12 12.55
N ILE A 167 6.13 -2.23 13.44
CA ILE A 167 6.03 -1.83 14.86
C ILE A 167 5.74 -0.34 15.11
N ASN A 168 6.05 0.55 14.16
CA ASN A 168 5.80 2.00 14.26
C ASN A 168 4.51 2.44 13.53
N ILE A 169 3.61 1.51 13.22
CA ILE A 169 2.35 1.84 12.55
C ILE A 169 1.44 2.67 13.46
N HIS A 170 0.85 3.72 12.90
CA HIS A 170 -0.12 4.60 13.56
C HIS A 170 -1.53 4.39 12.99
N GLU A 171 -1.64 4.07 11.70
CA GLU A 171 -2.91 3.85 11.00
C GLU A 171 -2.89 2.53 10.23
N LEU A 172 -3.83 1.63 10.59
CA LEU A 172 -4.07 0.36 9.90
C LEU A 172 -5.53 0.31 9.42
N LEU A 173 -5.70 0.34 8.10
CA LEU A 173 -7.02 0.30 7.45
C LEU A 173 -7.26 -1.07 6.81
N LEU A 174 -8.27 -1.79 7.30
CA LEU A 174 -8.63 -3.15 6.90
C LEU A 174 -10.14 -3.28 6.61
N GLU A 175 -10.89 -2.18 6.62
CA GLU A 175 -12.30 -2.13 6.24
C GLU A 175 -12.54 -2.59 4.80
N SER A 176 -13.78 -2.95 4.47
CA SER A 176 -14.18 -3.51 3.18
C SER A 176 -13.37 -4.74 2.77
N ASN A 177 -13.19 -5.67 3.71
CA ASN A 177 -12.59 -6.99 3.50
C ASN A 177 -13.59 -8.11 3.81
N LYS A 178 -13.13 -9.36 3.87
CA LYS A 178 -13.96 -10.56 4.13
C LYS A 178 -13.53 -11.27 5.42
N LEU A 179 -13.03 -10.50 6.40
CA LEU A 179 -12.49 -11.03 7.64
C LEU A 179 -13.59 -11.64 8.49
N THR A 180 -13.44 -12.92 8.84
CA THR A 180 -14.37 -13.66 9.73
C THR A 180 -13.76 -13.99 11.08
N SER A 181 -12.48 -13.70 11.28
CA SER A 181 -11.76 -13.84 12.55
C SER A 181 -10.41 -13.13 12.46
N LEU A 182 -9.80 -12.89 13.62
CA LEU A 182 -8.44 -12.37 13.75
C LEU A 182 -7.62 -13.35 14.60
N PRO A 183 -6.32 -13.57 14.29
CA PRO A 183 -5.45 -14.33 15.18
C PRO A 183 -5.29 -13.66 16.53
N ASP A 184 -5.18 -14.47 17.58
CA ASP A 184 -4.91 -13.97 18.93
C ASP A 184 -3.61 -13.17 18.96
N GLY A 185 -3.66 -11.99 19.57
CA GLY A 185 -2.50 -11.11 19.71
C GLY A 185 -1.93 -10.55 18.40
N CYS A 186 -2.65 -10.61 17.26
CA CYS A 186 -2.13 -10.11 15.97
C CYS A 186 -1.74 -8.62 15.97
N PHE A 187 -2.21 -7.83 16.95
CA PHE A 187 -1.88 -6.42 17.11
C PHE A 187 -1.00 -6.13 18.34
N VAL A 188 -0.52 -7.15 19.08
CA VAL A 188 0.15 -6.96 20.38
C VAL A 188 1.46 -6.15 20.30
N LYS A 189 2.11 -6.12 19.13
CA LYS A 189 3.36 -5.37 18.90
C LYS A 189 3.14 -3.96 18.34
N LEU A 190 1.89 -3.56 18.08
CA LEU A 190 1.56 -2.29 17.44
C LEU A 190 1.35 -1.20 18.50
N ASP A 191 2.39 -0.95 19.31
CA ASP A 191 2.31 -0.05 20.47
C ASP A 191 2.00 1.42 20.09
N SER A 192 2.30 1.79 18.83
CA SER A 192 2.07 3.13 18.29
C SER A 192 0.74 3.27 17.54
N LEU A 193 -0.08 2.21 17.49
CA LEU A 193 -1.32 2.22 16.72
C LEU A 193 -2.31 3.21 17.34
N GLU A 194 -2.82 4.13 16.53
CA GLU A 194 -3.79 5.15 16.94
C GLU A 194 -5.14 4.92 16.24
N VAL A 195 -5.10 4.48 14.99
CA VAL A 195 -6.27 4.27 14.14
C VAL A 195 -6.28 2.85 13.61
N LEU A 196 -7.31 2.09 13.98
CA LEU A 196 -7.59 0.76 13.45
C LEU A 196 -9.01 0.76 12.89
N ASN A 197 -9.13 0.54 11.58
CA ASN A 197 -10.43 0.42 10.93
C ASN A 197 -10.64 -1.02 10.42
N LEU A 198 -11.75 -1.63 10.82
CA LEU A 198 -12.13 -3.00 10.49
C LEU A 198 -13.60 -3.01 10.11
N ASP A 199 -13.96 -3.69 9.02
CA ASP A 199 -15.36 -4.02 8.75
C ASP A 199 -15.70 -5.22 9.63
N VAL A 200 -16.54 -4.99 10.63
CA VAL A 200 -17.06 -6.05 11.47
C VAL A 200 -18.57 -6.02 11.39
N ASP A 201 -19.13 -6.97 10.63
CA ASP A 201 -20.53 -7.42 10.77
C ASP A 201 -20.77 -8.16 12.10
N TRP A 202 -19.87 -8.02 13.07
CA TRP A 202 -19.94 -8.71 14.34
C TRP A 202 -20.85 -7.91 15.26
N THR A 203 -21.98 -8.52 15.61
CA THR A 203 -22.90 -7.98 16.61
C THR A 203 -22.13 -7.57 17.89
N PRO A 204 -22.57 -6.51 18.60
CA PRO A 204 -21.78 -5.80 19.62
C PRO A 204 -21.23 -6.60 20.82
N PHE A 205 -21.60 -7.87 20.99
CA PHE A 205 -21.34 -8.63 22.23
C PHE A 205 -20.12 -9.57 22.18
N ASP A 206 -19.72 -10.10 21.01
CA ASP A 206 -18.55 -10.99 20.92
C ASP A 206 -17.21 -10.24 21.01
N ILE A 207 -17.20 -8.95 20.66
CA ILE A 207 -16.02 -8.08 20.71
C ILE A 207 -15.61 -7.77 22.16
N ILE A 208 -16.55 -7.61 23.10
CA ILE A 208 -16.19 -7.24 24.49
C ILE A 208 -15.38 -8.37 25.17
N GLY A 209 -15.66 -9.62 24.81
CA GLY A 209 -14.92 -10.78 25.31
C GLY A 209 -13.57 -10.99 24.62
N ARG A 210 -13.52 -10.85 23.28
CA ARG A 210 -12.31 -11.14 22.48
C ARG A 210 -11.38 -9.95 22.28
N ALA A 211 -11.89 -8.73 22.24
CA ALA A 211 -11.04 -7.56 22.03
C ALA A 211 -10.23 -7.20 23.29
N ARG A 212 -10.67 -7.61 24.49
CA ARG A 212 -9.82 -7.59 25.69
C ARG A 212 -8.57 -8.48 25.55
N SER A 213 -8.61 -9.55 24.74
CA SER A 213 -7.44 -10.40 24.47
C SER A 213 -6.66 -9.99 23.22
N LEU A 214 -7.25 -9.20 22.33
CA LEU A 214 -6.56 -8.65 21.15
C LEU A 214 -5.66 -7.45 21.50
N PHE A 215 -5.96 -6.75 22.59
CA PHE A 215 -5.22 -5.59 23.05
C PHE A 215 -4.64 -5.85 24.45
N THR A 216 -3.51 -5.21 24.76
CA THR A 216 -3.04 -5.16 26.15
C THR A 216 -4.09 -4.48 27.02
N GLU A 217 -4.19 -4.87 28.30
CA GLU A 217 -5.19 -4.30 29.21
C GLU A 217 -5.11 -2.76 29.28
N THR A 218 -3.89 -2.21 29.22
CA THR A 218 -3.62 -0.78 29.15
C THR A 218 -4.18 -0.12 27.88
N TYR A 219 -3.96 -0.71 26.70
CA TYR A 219 -4.48 -0.15 25.45
C TYR A 219 -6.01 -0.24 25.38
N TRP A 220 -6.57 -1.38 25.80
CA TRP A 220 -8.00 -1.60 25.89
C TRP A 220 -8.69 -0.53 26.75
N LEU A 221 -8.16 -0.28 27.95
CA LEU A 221 -8.72 0.70 28.89
C LEU A 221 -8.60 2.14 28.38
N LYS A 222 -7.52 2.48 27.68
CA LYS A 222 -7.23 3.86 27.27
C LYS A 222 -7.95 4.27 25.97
N HIS A 223 -8.11 3.34 25.02
CA HIS A 223 -8.53 3.68 23.66
C HIS A 223 -9.84 3.02 23.22
N ILE A 224 -10.12 1.78 23.64
CA ILE A 224 -11.30 1.04 23.15
C ILE A 224 -12.49 1.14 24.12
N LYS A 225 -12.24 1.00 25.42
CA LYS A 225 -13.29 1.06 26.45
C LYS A 225 -14.11 2.35 26.43
N PRO A 226 -13.54 3.57 26.29
CA PRO A 226 -14.31 4.80 26.29
C PRO A 226 -15.31 4.90 25.12
N VAL A 227 -14.89 4.47 23.93
CA VAL A 227 -15.73 4.47 22.72
C VAL A 227 -16.92 3.53 22.89
N LEU A 228 -16.68 2.34 23.46
CA LEU A 228 -17.76 1.38 23.75
C LEU A 228 -18.73 1.87 24.84
N ASP A 229 -18.22 2.58 25.85
CA ASP A 229 -19.04 3.15 26.92
C ASP A 229 -19.94 4.28 26.38
N GLU A 230 -19.49 5.10 25.41
CA GLU A 230 -20.32 6.10 24.70
C GLU A 230 -21.42 5.45 23.84
N PHE A 231 -21.10 4.40 23.10
CA PHE A 231 -22.08 3.67 22.28
C PHE A 231 -23.22 3.07 23.12
N ARG A 232 -22.94 2.62 24.35
CA ARG A 232 -23.95 2.08 25.28
C ARG A 232 -24.89 3.13 25.87
N GLN A 233 -24.51 4.40 25.87
CA GLN A 233 -25.36 5.49 26.37
C GLN A 233 -26.32 6.04 25.31
N LEU A 234 -26.12 5.67 24.04
CA LEU A 234 -26.91 6.12 22.90
C LEU A 234 -28.01 5.12 22.48
N GLN A 235 -28.20 4.03 23.23
CA GLN A 235 -29.30 3.06 23.09
C GLN A 235 -30.18 3.07 24.33
#